data_AF-A0A0R3PRU7-F1
#
_entry.id   AF-A0A0R3PRU7-F1
#
_cell.length_a   1.000
_cell.length_b   1.000
_cell.length_c   1.000
_cell.angle_alpha   90.00
_cell.angle_beta   90.00
_cell.angle_gamma   90.00
#
_symmetry.space_group_name_H-M   'P 1'
#
loop_
_entity.id
_entity.type
_entity.pdbx_description
1 polymer ?
#
loop_
_entity_poly.entity_id
_entity_poly.type
_entity_poly.pdbx_seq_one_letter_code
_entity_poly.pdbx_strand_id
1 'polypeptide(L)'
;MICTCTESSNCSAHKTCAECQLSPECGWLDDGSRTGLGTCIPGSSRGPLEPIKDFHSEQWYFIDCPACQCNGHSMCNETRHTVGGIQEVCGDCQHNTMGRHCEICAPGYFGDPRNGDHCTACQCNGQSDTCDNITGVCHCRTKGVIGANCDRCDQKYYGQPKNGTPCYYELSVDFIFTFKLKNEEKDKHATEIYLFSIPHKNGPSVSVCICRTNDERRVFIFFGEQCLFLKS
;
A
#
# COMPACT_ATOMS: atom_id res chain seq x y z
N MET A 1 33.03 -31.78 -11.26
CA MET A 1 31.86 -30.89 -11.25
C MET A 1 32.42 -29.48 -11.14
N ILE A 2 32.39 -28.72 -12.23
CA ILE A 2 32.93 -27.35 -12.27
C ILE A 2 31.75 -26.45 -11.92
N CYS A 3 31.77 -25.81 -10.75
CA CYS A 3 30.85 -24.71 -10.48
C CYS A 3 31.32 -23.52 -11.31
N THR A 4 30.66 -23.27 -12.43
CA THR A 4 30.80 -22.01 -13.15
C THR A 4 29.97 -20.96 -12.42
N CYS A 5 30.63 -20.01 -11.76
CA CYS A 5 29.99 -18.80 -11.25
C CYS A 5 29.46 -18.01 -12.45
N THR A 6 28.16 -18.05 -12.67
CA THR A 6 27.49 -17.16 -13.63
C THR A 6 26.78 -16.07 -12.85
N GLU A 7 27.10 -14.84 -13.24
CA GLU A 7 26.63 -13.54 -12.74
C GLU A 7 27.27 -13.08 -11.44
N SER A 8 27.91 -11.91 -11.50
CA SER A 8 28.29 -11.13 -10.33
C SER A 8 27.04 -10.85 -9.50
N SER A 9 26.81 -11.59 -8.42
CA SER A 9 25.71 -11.30 -7.51
C SER A 9 25.81 -9.85 -7.06
N ASN A 10 24.76 -9.08 -7.31
CA ASN A 10 24.65 -7.73 -6.80
C ASN A 10 24.20 -7.80 -5.33
N CYS A 11 25.12 -8.15 -4.42
CA CYS A 11 24.81 -8.26 -2.99
C CYS A 11 24.13 -6.99 -2.46
N SER A 12 24.59 -5.82 -2.92
CA SER A 12 24.02 -4.52 -2.54
C SER A 12 22.58 -4.27 -2.98
N ALA A 13 22.00 -5.10 -3.86
CA ALA A 13 20.58 -5.01 -4.21
C ALA A 13 19.65 -5.58 -3.12
N HIS A 14 20.17 -6.43 -2.23
CA HIS A 14 19.40 -7.04 -1.17
C HIS A 14 19.27 -6.08 0.01
N LYS A 15 18.03 -5.76 0.38
CA LYS A 15 17.74 -4.84 1.49
C LYS A 15 17.70 -5.55 2.82
N THR A 16 17.41 -6.84 2.86
CA THR A 16 17.28 -7.58 4.12
C THR A 16 18.31 -8.69 4.23
N CYS A 17 18.64 -9.10 5.46
CA CYS A 17 19.50 -10.27 5.67
C CYS A 17 18.92 -11.52 4.98
N ALA A 18 17.60 -11.76 5.11
CA ALA A 18 16.96 -12.90 4.47
C ALA A 18 17.14 -12.93 2.94
N GLU A 19 17.03 -11.77 2.27
CA GLU A 19 17.34 -11.67 0.84
C GLU A 19 18.81 -11.87 0.54
N CYS A 20 19.70 -11.33 1.38
CA CYS A 20 21.15 -11.49 1.24
C CYS A 20 21.56 -12.96 1.26
N GLN A 21 20.96 -13.76 2.15
CA GLN A 21 21.23 -15.20 2.29
C GLN A 21 20.76 -16.04 1.09
N LEU A 22 19.96 -15.48 0.17
CA LEU A 22 19.61 -16.16 -1.07
C LEU A 22 20.79 -16.23 -2.05
N SER A 23 21.80 -15.37 -1.85
CA SER A 23 22.99 -15.27 -2.68
C SER A 23 24.19 -15.89 -1.94
N PRO A 24 24.69 -17.07 -2.35
CA PRO A 24 25.69 -17.84 -1.60
C PRO A 24 27.07 -17.18 -1.49
N GLU A 25 27.35 -16.16 -2.28
CA GLU A 25 28.57 -15.36 -2.26
C GLU A 25 28.43 -14.03 -1.50
N CYS A 26 27.26 -13.79 -0.89
CA CYS A 26 26.97 -12.61 -0.09
C CYS A 26 26.91 -12.95 1.40
N GLY A 27 27.16 -11.96 2.25
CA GLY A 27 26.89 -12.02 3.68
C GLY A 27 26.38 -10.68 4.19
N TRP A 28 25.66 -10.73 5.30
CA TRP A 28 25.06 -9.58 5.93
C TRP A 28 25.99 -9.01 7.00
N LEU A 29 26.30 -7.72 6.89
CA LEU A 29 27.03 -6.97 7.88
C LEU A 29 26.06 -6.10 8.68
N ASP A 30 25.81 -6.48 9.93
CA ASP A 30 24.99 -5.71 10.89
C ASP A 30 25.69 -4.41 11.30
N ASP A 31 24.95 -3.31 11.45
CA ASP A 31 25.52 -2.01 11.77
C ASP A 31 25.76 -1.78 13.28
N GLY A 32 25.37 -2.72 14.14
CA GLY A 32 25.50 -2.65 15.60
C GLY A 32 24.49 -1.74 16.29
N SER A 33 23.54 -1.14 15.57
CA SER A 33 22.54 -0.22 16.13
C SER A 33 21.49 -0.91 16.99
N ARG A 34 21.37 -2.25 16.89
CA ARG A 34 20.28 -3.06 17.48
C ARG A 34 18.88 -2.64 17.00
N THR A 35 18.82 -2.20 15.75
CA THR A 35 17.57 -1.93 15.04
C THR A 35 17.36 -2.86 13.84
N GLY A 36 18.33 -3.74 13.57
CA GLY A 36 18.33 -4.68 12.44
C GLY A 36 18.71 -4.04 11.11
N LEU A 37 19.42 -2.91 11.15
CA LEU A 37 20.04 -2.30 9.99
C LEU A 37 21.35 -3.01 9.65
N GLY A 38 21.67 -3.04 8.36
CA GLY A 38 22.90 -3.62 7.89
C GLY A 38 23.08 -3.49 6.40
N THR A 39 24.13 -4.12 5.89
CA THR A 39 24.46 -4.09 4.46
C THR A 39 24.80 -5.49 3.98
N CYS A 40 24.19 -5.89 2.87
CA CYS A 40 24.55 -7.11 2.17
C CYS A 40 25.76 -6.86 1.26
N ILE A 41 26.86 -7.57 1.49
CA ILE A 41 28.12 -7.39 0.76
C ILE A 41 28.74 -8.74 0.37
N PRO A 42 29.58 -8.79 -0.67
CA PRO A 42 30.28 -10.01 -1.05
C PRO A 42 31.18 -10.51 0.09
N GLY A 43 31.19 -11.82 0.31
CA GLY A 43 31.99 -12.41 1.37
C GLY A 43 31.89 -13.92 1.46
N SER A 44 32.43 -14.46 2.54
CA SER A 44 32.42 -15.89 2.84
C SER A 44 32.27 -16.12 4.34
N SER A 45 32.32 -17.39 4.77
CA SER A 45 32.37 -17.75 6.18
C SER A 45 33.60 -17.19 6.92
N ARG A 46 34.61 -16.70 6.17
CA ARG A 46 35.80 -16.05 6.73
C ARG A 46 35.65 -14.55 6.95
N GLY A 47 34.53 -13.96 6.51
CA GLY A 47 34.31 -12.52 6.56
C GLY A 47 34.01 -11.91 5.18
N PRO A 48 33.87 -10.58 5.13
CA PRO A 48 33.75 -9.82 3.90
C PRO A 48 34.91 -10.08 2.93
N LEU A 49 34.63 -10.01 1.62
CA LEU A 49 35.65 -10.17 0.58
C LEU A 49 36.68 -9.04 0.62
N GLU A 50 36.21 -7.81 0.81
CA GLU A 50 37.04 -6.61 0.94
C GLU A 50 37.22 -6.23 2.42
N PRO A 51 38.41 -5.81 2.86
CA PRO A 51 38.65 -5.40 4.24
C PRO A 51 37.82 -4.17 4.64
N ILE A 52 37.12 -4.26 5.77
CA ILE A 52 36.32 -3.16 6.32
C ILE A 52 37.06 -2.57 7.53
N LYS A 53 37.14 -1.24 7.59
CA LYS A 53 37.71 -0.54 8.74
C LYS A 53 36.78 -0.70 9.93
N ASP A 54 37.35 -0.98 11.11
CA ASP A 54 36.59 -1.20 12.35
C ASP A 54 35.63 -2.41 12.25
N PHE A 55 36.03 -3.45 11.51
CA PHE A 55 35.30 -4.70 11.39
C PHE A 55 35.28 -5.49 12.71
N HIS A 56 34.08 -5.86 13.16
CA HIS A 56 33.86 -6.79 14.26
C HIS A 56 33.27 -8.10 13.73
N SER A 57 33.91 -9.22 14.04
CA SER A 57 33.48 -10.54 13.56
C SER A 57 32.06 -10.91 14.01
N GLU A 58 31.61 -10.35 15.13
CA GLU A 58 30.27 -10.57 15.71
C GLU A 58 29.15 -9.91 14.89
N GLN A 59 29.48 -8.97 14.01
CA GLN A 59 28.52 -8.28 13.13
C GLN A 59 28.37 -8.96 11.77
N TRP A 60 29.14 -10.03 11.51
CA TRP A 60 29.16 -10.70 10.23
C TRP A 60 28.33 -11.98 10.23
N TYR A 61 27.32 -12.01 9.36
CA TYR A 61 26.36 -13.10 9.25
C TYR A 61 26.37 -13.68 7.83
N PHE A 62 27.02 -14.83 7.66
CA PHE A 62 27.23 -15.45 6.33
C PHE A 62 26.27 -16.60 6.01
N ILE A 63 25.78 -17.34 7.01
CA ILE A 63 24.88 -18.50 6.82
C ILE A 63 23.62 -18.42 7.68
N ASP A 64 23.49 -17.33 8.42
CA ASP A 64 22.43 -17.02 9.36
C ASP A 64 22.16 -15.51 9.33
N CYS A 65 21.27 -15.05 10.19
CA CYS A 65 20.91 -13.63 10.30
C CYS A 65 20.95 -13.19 11.75
N PRO A 66 21.20 -11.89 12.00
CA PRO A 66 21.03 -11.34 13.33
C PRO A 66 19.59 -11.61 13.81
N ALA A 67 19.46 -11.85 15.12
CA ALA A 67 18.15 -12.00 15.74
C ALA A 67 17.34 -10.69 15.63
N CYS A 68 18.03 -9.55 15.67
CA CYS A 68 17.44 -8.23 15.49
C CYS A 68 17.21 -7.90 14.01
N GLN A 69 15.95 -7.75 13.60
CA GLN A 69 15.56 -7.42 12.23
C GLN A 69 14.36 -6.46 12.23
N CYS A 70 14.50 -5.28 12.82
CA CYS A 70 13.43 -4.27 12.89
C CYS A 70 13.53 -3.19 11.81
N ASN A 71 14.33 -3.44 10.77
CA ASN A 71 14.51 -2.59 9.61
C ASN A 71 14.88 -1.12 9.96
N GLY A 72 15.48 -0.85 11.12
CA GLY A 72 15.80 0.53 11.53
C GLY A 72 14.64 1.32 12.13
N HIS A 73 13.46 0.71 12.27
CA HIS A 73 12.24 1.40 12.69
C HIS A 73 11.82 1.10 14.12
N SER A 74 12.52 0.23 14.82
CA SER A 74 12.38 0.04 16.25
C SER A 74 13.66 -0.52 16.83
N MET A 75 13.86 -0.34 18.13
CA MET A 75 14.90 -1.07 18.84
C MET A 75 14.40 -2.49 19.15
N CYS A 76 15.29 -3.46 19.03
CA CYS A 76 15.01 -4.82 19.45
C CYS A 76 15.00 -4.91 20.98
N ASN A 77 13.92 -5.48 21.53
CA ASN A 77 13.86 -5.83 22.94
C ASN A 77 14.18 -7.33 23.10
N GLU A 78 15.19 -7.65 23.89
CA GLU A 78 15.58 -9.03 24.23
C GLU A 78 14.61 -9.63 25.26
N THR A 79 13.31 -9.67 24.96
CA THR A 79 12.28 -10.09 25.91
C THR A 79 11.62 -11.39 25.51
N ARG A 80 12.36 -12.50 25.58
CA ARG A 80 11.95 -13.81 26.15
C ARG A 80 12.89 -14.92 25.74
N HIS A 81 13.42 -15.62 26.74
CA HIS A 81 13.81 -17.02 26.59
C HIS A 81 12.54 -17.85 26.40
N THR A 82 12.30 -18.34 25.18
CA THR A 82 11.47 -19.55 25.01
C THR A 82 12.38 -20.77 25.08
N VAL A 83 11.82 -21.89 25.54
CA VAL A 83 12.51 -23.19 25.49
C VAL A 83 12.77 -23.52 24.02
N GLY A 84 13.97 -23.23 23.53
CA GLY A 84 14.37 -23.41 22.12
C GLY A 84 15.03 -22.22 21.43
N GLY A 85 15.13 -21.02 22.04
CA GLY A 85 15.88 -19.90 21.46
C GLY A 85 15.50 -18.51 21.97
N ILE A 86 16.21 -17.50 21.47
CA ILE A 86 15.88 -16.08 21.61
C ILE A 86 14.90 -15.70 20.49
N GLN A 87 13.70 -15.25 20.84
CA GLN A 87 12.76 -14.67 19.87
C GLN A 87 12.73 -13.17 20.10
N GLU A 88 13.51 -12.43 19.33
CA GLU A 88 13.47 -10.98 19.37
C GLU A 88 12.16 -10.46 18.79
N VAL A 89 11.66 -9.41 19.42
CA VAL A 89 10.42 -8.73 19.07
C VAL A 89 10.77 -7.26 18.93
N CYS A 90 10.45 -6.68 17.77
CA CYS A 90 10.52 -5.24 17.59
C CYS A 90 9.63 -4.55 18.61
N GLY A 91 10.12 -3.46 19.21
CA GLY A 91 9.28 -2.61 20.04
C GLY A 91 8.19 -1.91 19.21
N ASP A 92 7.75 -0.75 19.68
CA ASP A 92 6.80 0.05 18.92
C ASP A 92 7.46 0.57 17.63
N CYS A 93 6.92 0.17 16.48
CA CYS A 93 7.40 0.60 15.17
C CYS A 93 7.24 2.12 15.00
N GLN A 94 8.31 2.77 14.57
CA GLN A 94 8.40 4.21 14.32
C GLN A 94 8.35 4.51 12.81
N HIS A 95 8.45 5.79 12.44
CA HIS A 95 8.53 6.24 11.04
C HIS A 95 7.35 5.80 10.16
N ASN A 96 6.15 5.70 10.75
CA ASN A 96 4.92 5.25 10.07
C ASN A 96 5.06 3.85 9.45
N THR A 97 5.73 2.95 10.16
CA THR A 97 5.83 1.54 9.79
C THR A 97 4.99 0.67 10.71
N MET A 98 4.77 -0.58 10.29
CA MET A 98 4.04 -1.61 11.00
C MET A 98 4.58 -2.99 10.60
N GLY A 99 4.03 -4.03 11.20
CA GLY A 99 4.44 -5.40 10.97
C GLY A 99 5.29 -5.92 12.12
N ARG A 100 5.71 -7.18 12.02
CA ARG A 100 6.48 -7.84 13.09
C ARG A 100 7.91 -7.30 13.17
N HIS A 101 8.40 -6.87 12.02
CA HIS A 101 9.76 -6.41 11.75
C HIS A 101 9.77 -4.94 11.31
N CYS A 102 8.65 -4.22 11.47
CA CYS A 102 8.46 -2.86 10.97
C CYS A 102 8.71 -2.75 9.45
N GLU A 103 8.36 -3.81 8.72
CA GLU A 103 8.70 -4.06 7.32
C GLU A 103 7.65 -3.56 6.32
N ILE A 104 6.53 -3.01 6.81
CA ILE A 104 5.41 -2.53 5.99
C ILE A 104 5.06 -1.12 6.41
N CYS A 105 4.68 -0.25 5.48
CA CYS A 105 4.14 1.06 5.83
C CYS A 105 2.78 0.95 6.55
N ALA A 106 2.56 1.82 7.54
CA ALA A 106 1.31 1.97 8.27
C ALA A 106 0.16 2.38 7.33
N PRO A 107 -1.13 2.21 7.71
CA PRO A 107 -2.24 2.56 6.83
C PRO A 107 -2.22 4.05 6.54
N GLY A 108 -2.43 4.42 5.27
CA GLY A 108 -2.30 5.81 4.83
C GLY A 108 -0.87 6.23 4.44
N TYR A 109 0.07 5.29 4.45
CA TYR A 109 1.42 5.47 3.94
C TYR A 109 1.81 4.37 2.95
N PHE A 110 2.76 4.67 2.07
CA PHE A 110 3.30 3.73 1.08
C PHE A 110 4.81 3.88 0.94
N GLY A 111 5.45 2.83 0.40
CA GLY A 111 6.89 2.76 0.19
C GLY A 111 7.43 1.39 0.55
N ASP A 112 8.76 1.31 0.63
CA ASP A 112 9.48 0.11 1.05
C ASP A 112 10.36 0.48 2.24
N PRO A 113 9.90 0.30 3.51
CA PRO A 113 10.64 0.72 4.69
C PRO A 113 11.78 -0.22 5.07
N ARG A 114 12.08 -1.25 4.26
CA ARG A 114 13.11 -2.21 4.64
C ARG A 114 14.48 -1.54 4.70
N ASN A 115 15.24 -1.89 5.73
CA ASN A 115 16.59 -1.38 5.97
C ASN A 115 16.72 0.15 6.09
N GLY A 116 15.81 0.78 6.83
CA GLY A 116 15.89 2.20 7.20
C GLY A 116 15.38 3.17 6.15
N ASP A 117 14.83 2.65 5.06
CA ASP A 117 14.12 3.45 4.06
C ASP A 117 12.75 3.90 4.63
N HIS A 118 12.02 4.77 3.93
CA HIS A 118 10.96 5.57 4.54
C HIS A 118 9.58 5.36 3.91
N CYS A 119 8.57 5.56 4.75
CA CYS A 119 7.17 5.57 4.34
C CYS A 119 6.70 6.99 4.05
N THR A 120 6.03 7.17 2.91
CA THR A 120 5.47 8.46 2.46
C THR A 120 3.95 8.45 2.59
N ALA A 121 3.36 9.55 3.05
CA ALA A 121 1.91 9.65 3.20
C ALA A 121 1.20 9.56 1.83
N CYS A 122 0.07 8.86 1.79
CA CYS A 122 -0.79 8.77 0.60
C CYS A 122 -1.29 10.17 0.19
N GLN A 123 -1.25 10.48 -1.11
CA GLN A 123 -1.64 11.80 -1.64
C GLN A 123 -2.95 11.73 -2.44
N CYS A 124 -4.04 11.29 -1.79
CA CYS A 124 -5.28 10.95 -2.47
C CYS A 124 -6.28 12.11 -2.64
N ASN A 125 -5.84 13.36 -2.59
CA ASN A 125 -6.67 14.55 -2.81
C ASN A 125 -7.99 14.61 -2.01
N GLY A 126 -8.02 14.03 -0.79
CA GLY A 126 -9.24 13.96 0.04
C GLY A 126 -10.31 12.97 -0.46
N GLN A 127 -9.97 12.13 -1.45
CA GLN A 127 -10.84 11.09 -2.02
C GLN A 127 -10.60 9.71 -1.42
N SER A 128 -9.56 9.57 -0.59
CA SER A 128 -9.26 8.38 0.18
C SER A 128 -8.25 8.72 1.27
N ASP A 129 -8.25 7.93 2.34
CA ASP A 129 -7.20 7.95 3.36
C ASP A 129 -6.23 6.77 3.19
N THR A 130 -6.47 5.91 2.19
CA THR A 130 -5.67 4.70 1.95
C THR A 130 -5.22 4.60 0.50
N CYS A 131 -4.05 4.02 0.30
CA CYS A 131 -3.48 3.73 -0.99
C CYS A 131 -2.79 2.36 -0.96
N ASP A 132 -2.41 1.87 -2.13
CA ASP A 132 -1.56 0.69 -2.27
C ASP A 132 -0.22 0.92 -1.53
N ASN A 133 0.18 -0.05 -0.71
CA ASN A 133 1.28 0.12 0.23
C ASN A 133 2.66 0.21 -0.43
N ILE A 134 2.82 -0.19 -1.70
CA ILE A 134 4.08 -0.11 -2.43
C ILE A 134 4.06 1.03 -3.45
N THR A 135 3.00 1.09 -4.27
CA THR A 135 2.93 2.00 -5.42
C THR A 135 2.38 3.38 -5.07
N GLY A 136 1.67 3.51 -3.93
CA GLY A 136 1.01 4.75 -3.53
C GLY A 136 -0.26 5.07 -4.32
N VAL A 137 -0.72 4.17 -5.20
CA VAL A 137 -1.95 4.36 -5.97
C VAL A 137 -3.15 4.32 -5.03
N CYS A 138 -3.93 5.40 -5.04
CA CYS A 138 -5.04 5.62 -4.14
C CYS A 138 -6.23 4.71 -4.40
N HIS A 139 -6.83 4.25 -3.31
CA HIS A 139 -8.09 3.52 -3.31
C HIS A 139 -9.26 4.50 -3.33
N CYS A 140 -9.60 5.04 -4.52
CA CYS A 140 -10.60 6.11 -4.64
C CYS A 140 -11.98 5.68 -4.10
N ARG A 141 -12.52 6.49 -3.17
CA ARG A 141 -13.79 6.22 -2.49
C ARG A 141 -15.02 6.55 -3.35
N THR A 142 -14.93 7.57 -4.19
CA THR A 142 -16.04 8.00 -5.06
C THR A 142 -15.96 7.31 -6.43
N LYS A 143 -17.06 6.66 -6.83
CA LYS A 143 -17.20 6.09 -8.18
C LYS A 143 -17.12 7.20 -9.24
N GLY A 144 -16.33 6.94 -10.28
CA GLY A 144 -16.08 7.91 -11.34
C GLY A 144 -14.95 8.90 -11.03
N VAL A 145 -14.31 8.82 -9.85
CA VAL A 145 -13.01 9.44 -9.60
C VAL A 145 -11.92 8.41 -9.90
N ILE A 146 -10.93 8.81 -10.70
CA ILE A 146 -9.84 7.93 -11.16
C ILE A 146 -8.49 8.67 -11.10
N GLY A 147 -7.42 7.93 -11.41
CA GLY A 147 -6.04 8.43 -11.38
C GLY A 147 -5.29 7.91 -10.16
N ALA A 148 -3.95 7.93 -10.22
CA ALA A 148 -3.11 7.42 -9.13
C ALA A 148 -3.39 8.15 -7.81
N ASN A 149 -3.74 9.43 -7.88
CA ASN A 149 -4.02 10.28 -6.73
C ASN A 149 -5.52 10.65 -6.61
N CYS A 150 -6.41 9.96 -7.33
CA CYS A 150 -7.84 10.29 -7.40
C CYS A 150 -8.11 11.75 -7.85
N ASP A 151 -7.42 12.19 -8.89
CA ASP A 151 -7.28 13.61 -9.26
C ASP A 151 -8.09 14.03 -10.50
N ARG A 152 -8.80 13.10 -11.14
CA ARG A 152 -9.63 13.37 -12.32
C ARG A 152 -10.89 12.51 -12.37
N CYS A 153 -11.88 12.98 -13.12
CA CYS A 153 -13.10 12.22 -13.38
C CYS A 153 -12.92 11.21 -14.52
N ASP A 154 -13.58 10.06 -14.41
CA ASP A 154 -13.71 9.08 -15.49
C ASP A 154 -14.62 9.62 -16.60
N GLN A 155 -14.68 8.90 -17.72
CA GLN A 155 -15.54 9.25 -18.84
C GLN A 155 -17.01 9.37 -18.40
N LYS A 156 -17.70 10.41 -18.90
CA LYS A 156 -19.10 10.76 -18.60
C LYS A 156 -19.34 11.30 -17.17
N TYR A 157 -18.30 11.44 -16.37
CA TYR A 157 -18.35 12.16 -15.11
C TYR A 157 -17.78 13.56 -15.28
N TYR A 158 -18.34 14.52 -14.54
CA TYR A 158 -17.99 15.93 -14.60
C TYR A 158 -17.59 16.46 -13.23
N GLY A 159 -16.57 17.32 -13.20
CA GLY A 159 -16.06 17.91 -11.96
C GLY A 159 -14.53 17.96 -11.93
N GLN A 160 -13.99 18.37 -10.78
CA GLN A 160 -12.55 18.38 -10.51
C GLN A 160 -12.34 17.79 -9.11
N PRO A 161 -11.90 16.52 -9.00
CA PRO A 161 -12.02 15.80 -7.72
C PRO A 161 -10.94 16.11 -6.69
N LYS A 162 -10.42 17.34 -6.68
CA LYS A 162 -9.42 17.79 -5.72
C LYS A 162 -10.08 18.21 -4.41
N ASN A 163 -9.38 18.02 -3.29
CA ASN A 163 -9.84 18.36 -1.94
C ASN A 163 -11.20 17.75 -1.57
N GLY A 164 -11.45 16.50 -1.98
CA GLY A 164 -12.68 15.77 -1.66
C GLY A 164 -13.91 16.19 -2.48
N THR A 165 -13.75 17.06 -3.48
CA THR A 165 -14.85 17.43 -4.40
C THR A 165 -15.26 16.20 -5.22
N PRO A 166 -16.54 15.86 -5.34
CA PRO A 166 -16.91 14.65 -6.08
C PRO A 166 -16.94 14.85 -7.59
N CYS A 167 -16.94 13.72 -8.31
CA CYS A 167 -17.28 13.65 -9.72
C CYS A 167 -18.75 13.29 -9.89
N TYR A 168 -19.46 14.05 -10.73
CA TYR A 168 -20.90 13.94 -10.91
C TYR A 168 -21.24 13.27 -12.24
N TYR A 169 -22.18 12.32 -12.22
CA TYR A 169 -22.75 11.74 -13.43
C TYR A 169 -24.12 12.35 -13.73
N GLU A 170 -24.30 12.80 -14.97
CA GLU A 170 -25.56 13.42 -15.42
C GLU A 170 -26.61 12.37 -15.76
N LEU A 171 -27.79 12.51 -15.18
CA LEU A 171 -28.97 11.71 -15.45
C LEU A 171 -29.97 12.52 -16.27
N SER A 172 -30.12 12.13 -17.53
CA SER A 172 -31.13 12.68 -18.43
C SER A 172 -32.53 12.25 -17.99
N VAL A 173 -33.45 13.21 -17.91
CA VAL A 173 -34.87 12.92 -17.68
C VAL A 173 -35.42 12.04 -18.81
N ASP A 174 -36.41 11.20 -18.50
CA ASP A 174 -37.05 10.25 -19.43
C ASP A 174 -36.19 9.04 -19.88
N PHE A 175 -35.00 8.85 -19.30
CA PHE A 175 -34.16 7.66 -19.56
C PHE A 175 -34.02 6.76 -18.33
N ILE A 176 -33.90 5.45 -18.58
CA ILE A 176 -33.56 4.46 -17.55
C ILE A 176 -32.06 4.17 -17.63
N PHE A 177 -31.34 4.31 -16.51
CA PHE A 177 -29.89 4.12 -16.44
C PHE A 177 -29.53 2.90 -15.62
N THR A 178 -28.71 2.00 -16.16
CA THR A 178 -28.18 0.85 -15.40
C THR A 178 -26.73 1.12 -14.99
N PHE A 179 -26.43 1.11 -13.68
CA PHE A 179 -25.06 1.25 -13.17
C PHE A 179 -24.54 -0.04 -12.59
N LYS A 180 -23.41 -0.52 -13.13
CA LYS A 180 -22.58 -1.48 -12.41
C LYS A 180 -21.98 -0.79 -11.18
N LEU A 181 -22.53 -1.11 -10.01
CA LEU A 181 -22.09 -0.53 -8.73
C LEU A 181 -20.71 -1.02 -8.32
N LYS A 182 -20.32 -2.23 -8.74
CA LYS A 182 -19.00 -2.80 -8.52
C LYS A 182 -18.43 -3.36 -9.82
N ASN A 183 -17.40 -2.72 -10.35
CA ASN A 183 -16.42 -3.34 -11.23
C ASN A 183 -15.25 -3.83 -10.37
N GLU A 184 -14.89 -5.12 -10.49
CA GLU A 184 -13.93 -5.78 -9.59
C GLU A 184 -12.55 -5.11 -9.55
N GLU A 185 -12.13 -4.46 -10.64
CA GLU A 185 -10.85 -3.75 -10.67
C GLU A 185 -10.96 -2.26 -10.36
N LYS A 186 -11.89 -1.54 -11.01
CA LYS A 186 -11.95 -0.07 -10.93
C LYS A 186 -12.72 0.48 -9.75
N ASP A 187 -13.73 -0.24 -9.27
CA ASP A 187 -14.65 0.23 -8.23
C ASP A 187 -14.50 -0.57 -6.93
N LYS A 188 -13.41 -1.34 -6.78
CA LYS A 188 -13.18 -2.21 -5.63
C LYS A 188 -13.31 -1.47 -4.30
N HIS A 189 -12.87 -0.21 -4.27
CA HIS A 189 -12.82 0.64 -3.09
C HIS A 189 -13.89 1.75 -3.08
N ALA A 190 -14.76 1.78 -4.10
CA ALA A 190 -15.79 2.80 -4.20
C ALA A 190 -16.93 2.51 -3.21
N THR A 191 -17.27 3.49 -2.38
CA THR A 191 -18.38 3.41 -1.40
C THR A 191 -19.47 4.44 -1.67
N GLU A 192 -19.20 5.43 -2.53
CA GLU A 192 -20.13 6.53 -2.82
C GLU A 192 -20.16 6.86 -4.32
N ILE A 193 -21.24 7.49 -4.76
CA ILE A 193 -21.45 7.96 -6.15
C ILE A 193 -22.30 9.24 -6.10
N TYR A 194 -21.98 10.21 -6.96
CA TYR A 194 -22.70 11.47 -7.05
C TYR A 194 -23.38 11.60 -8.40
N LEU A 195 -24.67 11.91 -8.36
CA LEU A 195 -25.56 11.93 -9.51
C LEU A 195 -26.30 13.26 -9.51
N PHE A 196 -26.51 13.84 -10.69
CA PHE A 196 -27.28 15.07 -10.85
C PHE A 196 -28.15 15.00 -12.10
N SER A 197 -29.19 15.83 -12.15
CA SER A 197 -30.00 16.04 -13.35
C SER A 197 -30.27 17.52 -13.54
N ILE A 198 -30.31 17.97 -14.79
CA ILE A 198 -30.68 19.34 -15.15
C ILE A 198 -32.11 19.31 -15.71
N PRO A 199 -33.11 19.84 -14.99
CA PRO A 199 -34.48 19.87 -15.51
C PRO A 199 -34.59 20.86 -16.68
N HIS A 200 -35.21 20.42 -17.79
CA HIS A 200 -35.41 21.26 -18.98
C HIS A 200 -36.46 22.37 -18.83
N LYS A 201 -37.19 22.41 -17.71
CA LYS A 201 -38.23 23.42 -17.44
C LYS A 201 -38.00 24.02 -16.05
N ASN A 202 -38.25 25.33 -15.91
CA ASN A 202 -38.35 25.99 -14.60
C ASN A 202 -39.51 25.33 -13.83
N GLY A 203 -39.17 24.49 -12.86
CA GLY A 203 -40.09 23.70 -12.05
C GLY A 203 -39.51 23.45 -10.66
N PRO A 204 -40.28 22.83 -9.74
CA PRO A 204 -39.83 22.62 -8.36
C PRO A 204 -38.56 21.76 -8.29
N SER A 205 -37.74 22.03 -7.26
CA SER A 205 -36.54 21.26 -6.94
C SER A 205 -36.84 19.77 -6.93
N VAL A 206 -36.13 18.99 -7.74
CA VAL A 206 -36.33 17.54 -7.79
C VAL A 206 -35.65 16.90 -6.59
N SER A 207 -36.44 16.35 -5.67
CA SER A 207 -35.94 15.54 -4.56
C SER A 207 -35.52 14.16 -5.07
N VAL A 208 -34.27 13.79 -4.80
CA VAL A 208 -33.70 12.50 -5.18
C VAL A 208 -33.77 11.54 -4.00
N CYS A 209 -34.60 10.51 -4.08
CA CYS A 209 -34.65 9.42 -3.09
C CYS A 209 -33.94 8.19 -3.65
N ILE A 210 -33.04 7.60 -2.87
CA ILE A 210 -32.36 6.35 -3.22
C ILE A 210 -32.95 5.23 -2.35
N CYS A 211 -33.64 4.27 -2.99
CA CYS A 211 -34.20 3.11 -2.30
C CYS A 211 -33.41 1.85 -2.65
N ARG A 212 -32.87 1.17 -1.62
CA ARG A 212 -32.28 -0.17 -1.73
C ARG A 212 -33.41 -1.19 -1.58
N THR A 213 -33.55 -2.12 -2.54
CA THR A 213 -34.46 -3.26 -2.38
C THR A 213 -33.78 -4.43 -1.67
N ASN A 214 -34.57 -5.31 -1.06
CA ASN A 214 -34.09 -6.53 -0.41
C ASN A 214 -33.40 -7.52 -1.36
N ASP A 215 -33.62 -7.38 -2.67
CA ASP A 215 -32.79 -8.01 -3.70
C ASP A 215 -31.55 -7.11 -3.87
N GLU A 216 -30.41 -7.51 -3.30
CA GLU A 216 -29.18 -6.69 -3.12
C GLU A 216 -28.56 -6.10 -4.41
N ARG A 217 -29.20 -6.35 -5.55
CA ARG A 217 -28.75 -5.99 -6.91
C ARG A 217 -29.52 -4.85 -7.55
N ARG A 218 -30.43 -4.17 -6.84
CA ARG A 218 -31.25 -3.10 -7.43
C ARG A 218 -31.29 -1.87 -6.54
N VAL A 219 -30.95 -0.73 -7.13
CA VAL A 219 -31.06 0.59 -6.51
C VAL A 219 -32.00 1.42 -7.37
N PHE A 220 -33.01 2.03 -6.75
CA PHE A 220 -33.94 2.90 -7.45
C PHE A 220 -33.63 4.34 -7.08
N ILE A 221 -33.53 5.20 -8.09
CA ILE A 221 -33.40 6.64 -7.92
C ILE A 221 -34.70 7.28 -8.37
N PHE A 222 -35.34 8.03 -7.48
CA PHE A 222 -36.59 8.73 -7.77
C PHE A 222 -36.29 10.18 -8.13
N PHE A 223 -36.86 10.66 -9.24
CA PHE A 223 -36.88 12.07 -9.62
C PHE A 223 -38.34 12.52 -9.67
N GLY A 224 -38.87 13.03 -8.56
CA GLY A 224 -40.31 13.32 -8.48
C GLY A 224 -41.16 12.04 -8.65
N GLU A 225 -42.02 11.98 -9.68
CA GLU A 225 -42.87 10.81 -10.00
C GLU A 225 -42.19 9.76 -10.91
N GLN A 226 -41.01 10.04 -11.47
CA GLN A 226 -40.31 9.10 -12.36
C GLN A 226 -39.28 8.26 -11.59
N CYS A 227 -39.33 6.94 -11.78
CA CYS A 227 -38.37 5.97 -11.24
C CYS A 227 -37.27 5.67 -12.25
N LEU A 228 -36.02 5.77 -11.81
CA LEU A 228 -34.83 5.46 -12.59
C LEU A 228 -34.19 4.19 -12.00
N PHE A 229 -34.10 3.13 -12.81
CA PHE A 229 -33.75 1.77 -12.37
C PHE A 229 -32.25 1.48 -12.50
N LEU A 230 -31.51 1.43 -11.39
CA LEU A 230 -30.12 1.00 -11.40
C LEU A 230 -30.01 -0.50 -11.15
N LYS A 231 -29.64 -1.26 -12.18
CA LYS A 231 -29.32 -2.69 -12.07
C LYS A 231 -27.84 -2.86 -11.68
N SER A 232 -27.56 -3.60 -10.61
CA SER A 232 -26.19 -4.07 -10.32
C SER A 232 -25.80 -5.22 -11.23
#